data_AF-A0A6M8W3Y8-F1
#
_entry.id   AF-A0A6M8W3Y8-F1
#
_cell.length_a   1.000
_cell.length_b   1.000
_cell.length_c   1.000
_cell.angle_alpha   90.00
_cell.angle_beta   90.00
_cell.angle_gamma   90.00
#
_symmetry.space_group_name_H-M   'P 1'
#
loop_
_entity.id
_entity.type
_entity.pdbx_description
1 polymer ?
#
loop_
_entity_poly.entity_id
_entity_poly.type
_entity_poly.pdbx_seq_one_letter_code
_entity_poly.pdbx_strand_id
1 'polypeptide(L)'
;MNKKILASVIFALGILPFVSGCSQVKQELGIGRNSPDEFAVVKRAPLSLPPEYNLLPPDPNKPHTEVISDRRPEQAAEAVFGLESTKESLPPETALLEKAGAYYANPEIRSVLDREAGYIVFYNEEKNLTERILFWKKDKEEPVLVDAKAEAERLKKNQEEGLPPHEGEVPTIHKKNGLF
;
A
#
# COMPACT_ATOMS: atom_id res chain seq x y z
N MET A 1 83.97 -7.38 -24.79
CA MET A 1 82.63 -6.76 -24.86
C MET A 1 81.61 -7.81 -24.44
N ASN A 2 80.98 -7.62 -23.28
CA ASN A 2 80.38 -8.70 -22.51
C ASN A 2 79.06 -9.17 -23.15
N LYS A 3 79.05 -10.38 -23.72
CA LYS A 3 77.85 -11.01 -24.33
C LYS A 3 76.60 -10.96 -23.45
N LYS A 4 76.79 -10.93 -22.12
CA LYS A 4 75.73 -10.78 -21.11
C LYS A 4 75.04 -9.40 -21.14
N ILE A 5 75.81 -8.33 -21.39
CA ILE A 5 75.28 -6.96 -21.50
C ILE A 5 74.49 -6.82 -22.81
N LEU A 6 75.01 -7.40 -23.90
CA LEU A 6 74.34 -7.37 -25.21
C LEU A 6 73.00 -8.14 -25.17
N ALA A 7 72.97 -9.30 -24.52
CA ALA A 7 71.74 -10.08 -24.33
C ALA A 7 70.69 -9.35 -23.47
N SER A 8 71.12 -8.65 -22.41
CA SER A 8 70.22 -7.86 -21.55
C SER A 8 69.57 -6.69 -22.28
N VAL A 9 70.32 -6.03 -23.19
CA VAL A 9 69.79 -4.91 -23.98
C VAL A 9 68.79 -5.39 -25.03
N ILE A 10 69.05 -6.52 -25.69
CA ILE A 10 68.12 -7.12 -26.67
C ILE A 10 66.82 -7.57 -25.99
N PHE A 11 66.91 -8.15 -24.79
CA PHE A 11 65.73 -8.56 -24.02
C PHE A 11 64.91 -7.35 -23.55
N ALA A 12 65.56 -6.27 -23.09
CA ALA A 12 64.88 -5.03 -22.72
C ALA A 12 64.20 -4.34 -23.92
N LEU A 13 64.81 -4.39 -25.11
CA LEU A 13 64.26 -3.79 -26.32
C LEU A 13 63.06 -4.58 -26.88
N GLY A 14 63.02 -5.90 -26.65
CA GLY A 14 61.92 -6.78 -27.07
C GLY A 14 60.63 -6.68 -26.22
N ILE A 15 60.71 -6.14 -25.00
CA ILE A 15 59.55 -6.02 -24.09
C ILE A 15 58.73 -4.74 -24.36
N LEU A 16 59.35 -3.71 -24.94
CA LEU A 16 58.69 -2.43 -25.26
C LEU A 16 57.44 -2.57 -26.16
N PRO A 17 57.40 -3.41 -27.23
CA PRO A 17 56.20 -3.54 -28.06
C PRO A 17 55.04 -4.30 -27.39
N PHE A 18 55.25 -5.01 -26.27
CA PHE A 18 54.18 -5.75 -25.59
C PHE A 18 53.26 -4.87 -24.72
N VAL A 19 53.71 -3.68 -24.31
CA VAL A 19 52.94 -2.78 -23.44
C VAL A 19 51.93 -1.92 -24.23
N SER A 20 52.07 -1.78 -25.55
CA SER A 20 51.12 -1.00 -26.37
C SER A 20 49.77 -1.69 -26.63
N GLY A 21 49.62 -2.97 -26.26
CA GLY A 21 48.39 -3.75 -26.46
C GLY A 21 47.32 -3.62 -25.36
N CYS A 22 47.67 -3.05 -24.19
CA CYS A 22 46.73 -2.99 -23.05
C CYS A 22 45.52 -2.05 -23.26
N SER A 23 45.56 -1.13 -24.24
CA SER A 23 44.43 -0.26 -24.55
C SER A 23 43.32 -0.98 -25.32
N GLN A 24 43.67 -1.90 -26.22
CA GLN A 24 42.72 -2.64 -27.05
C GLN A 24 41.88 -3.62 -26.23
N VAL A 25 42.53 -4.34 -25.29
CA VAL A 25 41.86 -5.28 -24.37
C VAL A 25 40.84 -4.55 -23.49
N LYS A 26 41.13 -3.32 -23.06
CA LYS A 26 40.18 -2.50 -22.26
C LYS A 26 38.91 -2.14 -23.05
N GLN A 27 39.03 -1.97 -24.35
CA GLN A 27 37.92 -1.58 -25.23
C GLN A 27 37.05 -2.79 -25.61
N GLU A 28 37.64 -3.97 -25.84
CA GLU A 28 36.90 -5.23 -26.04
C GLU A 28 36.21 -5.72 -24.76
N LEU A 29 36.80 -5.48 -23.59
CA LEU A 29 36.18 -5.78 -22.29
C LEU A 29 35.08 -4.77 -21.89
N GLY A 30 34.79 -3.76 -22.72
CA GLY A 30 33.70 -2.80 -22.48
C GLY A 30 33.94 -1.84 -21.30
N ILE A 31 35.17 -1.73 -20.80
CA ILE A 31 35.56 -0.85 -19.68
C ILE A 31 35.74 0.61 -20.17
N GLY A 32 35.65 0.84 -21.49
CA GLY A 32 35.60 2.17 -22.11
C GLY A 32 34.19 2.76 -22.19
N ARG A 33 34.10 4.08 -22.41
CA ARG A 33 32.82 4.79 -22.56
C ARG A 33 32.25 4.55 -23.97
N ASN A 34 31.42 3.51 -24.11
CA ASN A 34 30.57 3.29 -25.27
C ASN A 34 29.19 3.87 -24.97
N SER A 35 28.99 5.16 -25.23
CA SER A 35 27.64 5.76 -25.18
C SER A 35 26.85 5.25 -26.38
N PRO A 36 25.67 4.60 -26.19
CA PRO A 36 24.79 4.26 -27.30
C PRO A 36 24.39 5.51 -28.07
N ASP A 37 24.20 5.37 -29.39
CA ASP A 37 23.75 6.47 -30.24
C ASP A 37 22.33 6.90 -29.84
N GLU A 38 22.23 8.03 -29.15
CA GLU A 38 20.99 8.62 -28.64
C GLU A 38 20.06 9.14 -29.73
N PHE A 39 20.51 9.16 -30.99
CA PHE A 39 19.70 9.49 -32.17
C PHE A 39 19.31 8.26 -33.00
N ALA A 40 19.68 7.06 -32.56
CA ALA A 40 19.30 5.84 -33.26
C ALA A 40 17.80 5.54 -33.12
N VAL A 41 17.03 5.77 -34.19
CA VAL A 41 15.60 5.46 -34.23
C VAL A 41 15.40 3.98 -34.56
N VAL A 42 15.01 3.19 -33.55
CA VAL A 42 14.61 1.79 -33.73
C VAL A 42 13.19 1.72 -34.30
N LYS A 43 13.03 1.17 -35.50
CA LYS A 43 11.71 0.90 -36.10
C LYS A 43 11.07 -0.28 -35.38
N ARG A 44 10.00 -0.04 -34.63
CA ARG A 44 9.13 -1.10 -34.08
C ARG A 44 8.11 -1.51 -35.13
N ALA A 45 7.67 -2.77 -35.07
CA ALA A 45 6.51 -3.21 -35.85
C ALA A 45 5.30 -2.32 -35.52
N PRO A 46 4.47 -1.95 -36.51
CA PRO A 46 3.29 -1.14 -36.26
C PRO A 46 2.37 -1.88 -35.27
N LEU A 47 1.84 -1.18 -34.27
CA LEU A 47 0.80 -1.73 -33.43
C LEU A 47 -0.41 -2.02 -34.31
N SER A 48 -0.90 -3.26 -34.30
CA SER A 48 -2.17 -3.59 -34.92
C SER A 48 -3.26 -2.85 -34.14
N LEU A 49 -3.82 -1.81 -34.75
CA LEU A 49 -5.04 -1.21 -34.24
C LEU A 49 -6.13 -2.28 -34.27
N PRO A 50 -6.80 -2.58 -33.14
CA PRO A 50 -7.95 -3.45 -33.13
C PRO A 50 -9.02 -2.88 -34.07
N PRO A 51 -9.96 -3.71 -34.56
CA PRO A 51 -11.03 -3.23 -35.43
C PRO A 51 -11.73 -2.07 -34.73
N GLU A 52 -11.59 -0.87 -35.30
CA GLU A 52 -12.37 0.31 -34.92
C GLU A 52 -13.82 -0.06 -35.18
N TYR A 53 -14.55 -0.42 -34.12
CA TYR A 53 -15.99 -0.39 -34.18
C TYR A 53 -16.33 1.07 -34.42
N ASN A 54 -16.63 1.39 -35.67
CA ASN A 54 -17.18 2.68 -36.06
C ASN A 54 -18.61 2.73 -35.50
N LEU A 55 -18.71 2.77 -34.18
CA LEU A 55 -19.95 2.93 -33.45
C LEU A 55 -20.47 4.29 -33.90
N LEU A 56 -21.60 4.27 -34.60
CA LEU A 56 -22.27 5.50 -34.95
C LEU A 56 -22.51 6.27 -33.65
N PRO A 57 -22.18 7.57 -33.59
CA PRO A 57 -22.56 8.39 -32.46
C PRO A 57 -24.05 8.17 -32.15
N PRO A 58 -24.40 7.91 -30.89
CA PRO A 58 -25.79 7.65 -30.53
C PRO A 58 -26.64 8.84 -30.95
N ASP A 59 -27.76 8.56 -31.59
CA ASP A 59 -28.68 9.58 -32.10
C ASP A 59 -29.24 10.39 -30.92
N PRO A 60 -28.96 11.70 -30.83
CA PRO A 60 -29.38 12.54 -29.70
C PRO A 60 -30.91 12.69 -29.62
N ASN A 61 -31.65 12.34 -30.67
CA ASN A 61 -33.11 12.44 -30.72
C ASN A 61 -33.83 11.10 -30.55
N LYS A 62 -33.09 9.98 -30.43
CA LYS A 62 -33.74 8.71 -30.10
C LYS A 62 -34.18 8.73 -28.63
N PRO A 63 -35.41 8.30 -28.32
CA PRO A 63 -35.82 8.12 -26.94
C PRO A 63 -34.86 7.10 -26.28
N HIS A 64 -34.15 7.55 -25.25
CA HIS A 64 -33.32 6.69 -24.41
C HIS A 64 -34.20 5.52 -23.95
N THR A 65 -33.97 4.32 -24.48
CA THR A 65 -34.75 3.11 -24.13
C THR A 65 -34.26 2.48 -22.83
N GLU A 66 -33.35 3.14 -22.12
CA GLU A 66 -33.02 2.80 -20.75
C GLU A 66 -34.00 3.52 -19.83
N VAL A 67 -35.16 2.89 -19.64
CA VAL A 67 -35.89 3.03 -18.38
C VAL A 67 -34.86 2.79 -17.30
N ILE A 68 -34.47 3.86 -16.62
CA ILE A 68 -33.68 3.82 -15.40
C ILE A 68 -34.57 3.09 -14.40
N SER A 69 -34.57 1.76 -14.43
CA SER A 69 -35.15 1.01 -13.34
C SER A 69 -34.33 1.38 -12.11
N ASP A 70 -34.99 1.83 -11.06
CA ASP A 70 -34.42 2.17 -9.74
C ASP A 70 -33.54 1.06 -9.12
N ARG A 71 -33.42 -0.10 -9.79
CA ARG A 71 -32.55 -1.23 -9.49
C ARG A 71 -31.07 -1.02 -9.84
N ARG A 72 -30.70 0.00 -10.62
CA ARG A 72 -29.29 0.24 -11.00
C ARG A 72 -28.35 0.59 -9.83
N PRO A 73 -28.71 1.43 -8.85
CA PRO A 73 -27.83 1.66 -7.70
C PRO A 73 -27.64 0.39 -6.86
N GLU A 74 -28.70 -0.41 -6.67
CA GLU A 74 -28.60 -1.69 -5.94
C GLU A 74 -27.75 -2.71 -6.69
N GLN A 75 -27.96 -2.87 -8.00
CA GLN A 75 -27.15 -3.77 -8.85
C GLN A 75 -25.70 -3.29 -9.00
N ALA A 76 -25.48 -1.98 -9.04
CA ALA A 76 -24.12 -1.42 -9.08
C ALA A 76 -23.42 -1.60 -7.73
N ALA A 77 -24.12 -1.39 -6.61
CA ALA A 77 -23.59 -1.69 -5.29
C ALA A 77 -23.28 -3.19 -5.14
N GLU A 78 -24.17 -4.07 -5.62
CA GLU A 78 -23.97 -5.53 -5.66
C GLU A 78 -22.77 -5.93 -6.54
N ALA A 79 -22.54 -5.27 -7.67
CA ALA A 79 -21.39 -5.56 -8.53
C ALA A 79 -20.06 -5.03 -7.97
N VAL A 80 -20.09 -3.90 -7.24
CA VAL A 80 -18.89 -3.25 -6.68
C VAL A 80 -18.49 -3.86 -5.33
N PHE A 81 -19.46 -4.13 -4.47
CA PHE A 81 -19.23 -4.68 -3.13
C PHE A 81 -19.43 -6.20 -3.05
N GLY A 82 -19.92 -6.82 -4.13
CA GLY A 82 -20.40 -8.20 -4.15
C GLY A 82 -21.81 -8.28 -3.56
N LEU A 83 -22.61 -9.26 -4.02
CA LEU A 83 -23.80 -9.70 -3.30
C LEU A 83 -23.38 -9.86 -1.84
N GLU A 84 -24.11 -9.24 -0.89
CA GLU A 84 -23.96 -9.56 0.51
C GLU A 84 -24.23 -11.05 0.64
N SER A 85 -23.17 -11.83 0.49
CA SER A 85 -23.18 -13.23 0.81
C SER A 85 -23.49 -13.22 2.29
N THR A 86 -24.75 -13.54 2.59
CA THR A 86 -25.10 -14.16 3.85
C THR A 86 -24.12 -15.32 3.95
N LYS A 87 -22.97 -15.07 4.57
CA LYS A 87 -21.97 -16.09 4.83
C LYS A 87 -22.67 -17.04 5.77
N GLU A 88 -23.23 -18.11 5.21
CA GLU A 88 -23.70 -19.23 5.99
C GLU A 88 -22.52 -19.69 6.82
N SER A 89 -22.54 -19.37 8.11
CA SER A 89 -21.43 -19.68 9.00
C SER A 89 -21.31 -21.19 9.05
N LEU A 90 -20.17 -21.70 8.60
CA LEU A 90 -19.90 -23.13 8.60
C LEU A 90 -19.79 -23.62 10.05
N PRO A 91 -20.14 -24.88 10.36
CA PRO A 91 -20.01 -25.45 11.70
C PRO A 91 -18.65 -25.22 12.42
N PRO A 92 -17.48 -25.29 11.74
CA PRO A 92 -16.21 -24.94 12.38
C PRO A 92 -16.04 -23.45 12.65
N GLU A 93 -16.66 -22.58 11.86
CA GLU A 93 -16.60 -21.13 12.02
C GLU A 93 -17.48 -20.70 13.21
N THR A 94 -18.67 -21.28 13.37
CA THR A 94 -19.52 -21.01 14.54
C THR A 94 -18.83 -21.41 15.84
N ALA A 95 -18.16 -22.57 15.87
CA ALA A 95 -17.40 -23.03 17.04
C ALA A 95 -16.21 -22.11 17.36
N LEU A 96 -15.57 -21.55 16.34
CA LEU A 96 -14.49 -20.57 16.52
C LEU A 96 -15.04 -19.23 17.04
N LEU A 97 -16.17 -18.77 16.52
CA LEU A 97 -16.84 -17.54 16.96
C LEU A 97 -17.34 -17.66 18.41
N GLU A 98 -17.86 -18.82 18.80
CA GLU A 98 -18.25 -19.11 20.18
C GLU A 98 -17.06 -19.04 21.13
N LYS A 99 -15.94 -19.69 20.77
CA LYS A 99 -14.69 -19.60 21.55
C LYS A 99 -14.08 -18.20 21.59
N ALA A 100 -14.26 -17.42 20.53
CA ALA A 100 -13.81 -16.03 20.46
C ALA A 100 -14.76 -15.05 21.19
N GLY A 101 -15.91 -15.53 21.70
CA GLY A 101 -16.95 -14.67 22.28
C GLY A 101 -17.61 -13.74 21.27
N ALA A 102 -17.45 -14.01 19.97
CA ALA A 102 -17.95 -13.20 18.86
C ALA A 102 -19.27 -13.73 18.27
N TYR A 103 -19.80 -14.84 18.80
CA TYR A 103 -21.03 -15.46 18.31
C TYR A 103 -22.26 -14.53 18.40
N TYR A 104 -22.31 -13.68 19.43
CA TYR A 104 -23.38 -12.68 19.63
C TYR A 104 -22.94 -11.26 19.23
N ALA A 105 -21.89 -11.11 18.42
CA ALA A 105 -21.46 -9.80 17.96
C ALA A 105 -22.57 -9.12 17.13
N ASN A 106 -22.75 -7.82 17.34
CA ASN A 106 -23.73 -7.05 16.57
C ASN A 106 -23.31 -7.02 15.09
N PRO A 107 -24.13 -7.53 14.15
CA PRO A 107 -23.79 -7.49 12.71
C PRO A 107 -23.64 -6.06 12.19
N GLU A 108 -24.34 -5.10 12.81
CA GLU A 108 -24.31 -3.68 12.46
C GLU A 108 -23.19 -2.89 13.17
N ILE A 109 -22.24 -3.55 13.83
CA ILE A 109 -21.20 -2.83 14.57
C ILE A 109 -20.38 -1.89 13.69
N ARG A 110 -20.24 -2.19 12.39
CA ARG A 110 -19.56 -1.29 11.44
C ARG A 110 -20.35 -0.01 11.20
N SER A 111 -21.66 -0.11 10.99
CA SER A 111 -22.51 1.06 10.77
C SER A 111 -22.68 1.90 12.04
N VAL A 112 -22.65 1.26 13.22
CA VAL A 112 -22.57 1.93 14.52
C VAL A 112 -21.24 2.66 14.67
N LEU A 113 -20.13 1.97 14.41
CA LEU A 113 -18.80 2.54 14.54
C LEU A 113 -18.60 3.68 13.55
N ASP A 114 -19.03 3.57 12.29
CA ASP A 114 -18.89 4.67 11.32
C ASP A 114 -19.70 5.91 11.73
N ARG A 115 -20.87 5.71 12.34
CA ARG A 115 -21.69 6.80 12.89
C ARG A 115 -21.04 7.46 14.11
N GLU A 116 -20.38 6.68 14.97
CA GLU A 116 -19.66 7.19 16.15
C GLU A 116 -18.30 7.80 15.78
N ALA A 117 -17.56 7.14 14.91
CA ALA A 117 -16.21 7.47 14.45
C ALA A 117 -16.20 8.51 13.34
N GLY A 118 -17.36 8.88 12.77
CA GLY A 118 -17.47 9.98 11.81
C GLY A 118 -16.83 11.28 12.30
N TYR A 119 -16.74 11.48 13.62
CA TYR A 119 -16.06 12.64 14.20
C TYR A 119 -14.52 12.61 14.10
N ILE A 120 -13.90 11.44 13.95
CA ILE A 120 -12.44 11.26 13.87
C ILE A 120 -11.89 11.83 12.56
N VAL A 121 -12.67 11.80 11.49
CA VAL A 121 -12.32 12.40 10.19
C VAL A 121 -12.14 13.92 10.31
N PHE A 122 -13.01 14.61 11.07
CA PHE A 122 -12.91 16.06 11.30
C PHE A 122 -11.75 16.48 12.20
N TYR A 123 -11.08 15.54 12.86
CA TYR A 123 -9.95 15.85 13.74
C TYR A 123 -8.58 15.78 13.07
N ASN A 124 -8.46 15.00 11.99
CA ASN A 124 -7.21 14.82 11.26
C ASN A 124 -7.00 15.86 10.15
N GLU A 125 -8.01 16.69 9.87
CA GLU A 125 -7.88 17.83 8.96
C GLU A 125 -7.32 19.06 9.70
N GLU A 126 -6.39 19.79 9.06
CA GLU A 126 -5.86 21.03 9.59
C GLU A 126 -6.99 22.06 9.78
N LYS A 127 -7.35 22.32 11.03
CA LYS A 127 -8.51 23.14 11.37
C LYS A 127 -8.41 24.55 10.80
N ASN A 128 -9.47 24.96 10.10
CA ASN A 128 -9.61 26.33 9.59
C ASN A 128 -9.60 27.36 10.74
N LEU A 129 -9.18 28.59 10.44
CA LEU A 129 -9.04 29.68 11.41
C LEU A 129 -10.32 29.94 12.22
N THR A 130 -11.49 29.82 11.58
CA THR A 130 -12.81 29.99 12.21
C THR A 130 -13.05 28.97 13.32
N GLU A 131 -12.71 27.70 13.10
CA GLU A 131 -12.88 26.64 14.10
C GLU A 131 -11.95 26.84 15.30
N ARG A 132 -10.74 27.35 15.06
CA ARG A 132 -9.77 27.65 16.12
C ARG A 132 -10.26 28.73 17.06
N ILE A 133 -11.02 29.71 16.54
CA ILE A 133 -11.61 30.78 17.33
C ILE A 133 -12.89 30.30 18.02
N LEU A 134 -13.78 29.60 17.30
CA LEU A 134 -15.06 29.12 17.81
C LEU A 134 -14.88 28.11 18.96
N PHE A 135 -13.89 27.24 18.85
CA PHE A 135 -13.57 26.22 19.85
C PHE A 135 -12.27 26.53 20.61
N TRP A 136 -11.92 27.81 20.78
CA TRP A 136 -10.76 28.23 21.59
C TRP A 136 -10.83 27.60 22.99
N LYS A 137 -12.01 27.64 23.62
CA LYS A 137 -12.24 27.17 24.98
C LYS A 137 -12.88 25.77 24.96
N LYS A 138 -12.17 24.78 24.41
CA LYS A 138 -12.72 23.42 24.26
C LYS A 138 -12.57 22.62 25.56
N ASP A 139 -13.69 22.30 26.21
CA ASP A 139 -13.82 21.13 27.07
C ASP A 139 -13.77 19.91 26.15
N LYS A 140 -12.55 19.49 25.79
CA LYS A 140 -12.32 18.40 24.87
C LYS A 140 -12.14 17.15 25.73
N GLU A 141 -13.10 16.23 25.69
CA GLU A 141 -12.85 14.86 26.13
C GLU A 141 -11.68 14.35 25.27
N GLU A 142 -10.52 14.19 25.89
CA GLU A 142 -9.34 13.69 25.21
C GLU A 142 -9.62 12.27 24.71
N PRO A 143 -9.18 11.91 23.49
CA PRO A 143 -9.31 10.53 23.03
C PRO A 143 -8.65 9.62 24.07
N VAL A 144 -9.42 8.67 24.59
CA VAL A 144 -8.94 7.72 25.59
C VAL A 144 -8.01 6.74 24.89
N LEU A 145 -6.70 6.88 25.11
CA LEU A 145 -5.71 5.96 24.55
C LEU A 145 -5.70 4.67 25.37
N VAL A 146 -5.85 3.53 24.71
CA VAL A 146 -5.70 2.21 25.33
C VAL A 146 -4.21 1.88 25.50
N ASP A 147 -3.81 1.36 26.66
CA ASP A 147 -2.45 0.84 26.87
C ASP A 147 -2.34 -0.54 26.21
N ALA A 148 -1.67 -0.59 25.05
CA ALA A 148 -1.50 -1.82 24.29
C ALA A 148 -0.80 -2.94 25.07
N LYS A 149 0.13 -2.61 25.97
CA LYS A 149 0.89 -3.61 26.73
C LYS A 149 0.04 -4.18 27.86
N ALA A 150 -0.57 -3.30 28.66
CA ALA A 150 -1.44 -3.73 29.75
C ALA A 150 -2.68 -4.49 29.23
N GLU A 151 -3.22 -4.08 28.08
CA GLU A 151 -4.35 -4.77 27.45
C GLU A 151 -3.96 -6.17 26.96
N ALA A 152 -2.79 -6.32 26.35
CA ALA A 152 -2.30 -7.64 25.95
C ALA A 152 -2.10 -8.58 27.16
N GLU A 153 -1.66 -8.05 28.31
CA GLU A 153 -1.54 -8.82 29.56
C GLU A 153 -2.91 -9.21 30.13
N ARG A 154 -3.90 -8.31 30.09
CA ARG A 154 -5.29 -8.61 30.48
C ARG A 154 -5.88 -9.73 29.63
N LEU A 155 -5.73 -9.63 28.30
CA LEU A 155 -6.24 -10.63 27.37
C LEU A 155 -5.62 -12.01 27.60
N LYS A 156 -4.32 -12.07 27.91
CA LYS A 156 -3.66 -13.34 28.27
C LYS A 156 -4.23 -13.94 29.55
N LYS A 157 -4.46 -13.13 30.58
CA LYS A 157 -5.08 -13.60 31.83
C LYS A 157 -6.50 -14.11 31.59
N ASN A 158 -7.32 -13.38 30.83
CA ASN A 158 -8.66 -13.86 30.46
C ASN A 158 -8.61 -15.20 29.71
N GLN A 159 -7.62 -15.38 28.81
CA GLN A 159 -7.42 -16.64 28.11
C GLN A 159 -7.03 -17.79 29.06
N GLU A 160 -6.17 -17.54 30.04
CA GLU A 160 -5.75 -18.52 31.06
C GLU A 160 -6.91 -18.89 32.01
N GLU A 161 -7.77 -17.93 32.33
CA GLU A 161 -8.94 -18.10 33.21
C GLU A 161 -10.17 -18.63 32.46
N GLY A 162 -10.10 -18.76 31.13
CA GLY A 162 -11.22 -19.19 30.28
C GLY A 162 -12.36 -18.18 30.18
N LEU A 163 -12.11 -16.92 30.54
CA LEU A 163 -13.06 -15.82 30.44
C LEU A 163 -13.11 -15.26 29.02
N PRO A 164 -14.26 -14.72 28.58
CA PRO A 164 -14.35 -14.06 27.29
C PRO A 164 -13.38 -12.87 27.15
N PRO A 165 -12.88 -12.56 25.94
CA PRO A 165 -11.97 -11.43 25.73
C PRO A 165 -12.52 -10.05 26.13
N HIS A 166 -13.85 -9.90 26.14
CA HIS A 166 -14.55 -8.66 26.47
C HIS A 166 -14.77 -8.45 27.98
N GLU A 167 -14.42 -9.42 28.82
CA GLU A 167 -14.65 -9.35 30.26
C GLU A 167 -13.57 -8.50 30.96
N GLY A 168 -13.98 -7.46 31.69
CA GLY A 168 -13.10 -6.61 32.49
C GLY A 168 -12.85 -5.21 31.92
N GLU A 169 -12.21 -4.35 32.73
CA GLU A 169 -11.91 -2.97 32.34
C GLU A 169 -10.69 -2.91 31.40
N VAL A 170 -10.82 -2.16 30.30
CA VAL A 170 -9.72 -1.92 29.36
C VAL A 170 -8.76 -0.89 29.96
N PRO A 171 -7.46 -1.20 30.11
CA PRO A 171 -6.50 -0.28 30.69
C PRO A 171 -6.21 0.88 29.73
N THR A 172 -6.32 2.10 30.25
CA THR A 172 -6.20 3.34 29.48
C THR A 172 -5.05 4.21 29.99
N ILE A 173 -4.36 4.88 29.07
CA ILE A 173 -3.28 5.82 29.35
C ILE A 173 -3.89 7.21 29.48
N HIS A 174 -3.94 7.71 30.70
CA HIS A 174 -4.23 9.12 30.95
C HIS A 174 -2.94 9.93 30.94
N LYS A 175 -2.86 10.95 30.09
CA LYS A 175 -1.76 11.92 30.16
C LYS A 175 -1.90 12.70 31.47
N LYS A 176 -0.89 12.63 32.35
CA LYS A 176 -0.84 13.52 33.51
C LYS A 176 -0.73 14.96 33.01
N ASN A 177 -1.79 15.74 33.17
CA ASN A 177 -1.76 17.18 32.95
C ASN A 177 -1.02 17.82 34.13
N GLY A 178 0.31 17.85 34.03
CA GLY A 178 1.20 18.55 34.96
C GLY A 178 1.66 19.87 34.35
N LEU A 179 1.53 20.96 35.11
CA LEU A 179 2.22 22.22 34.86
C LEU A 179 3.65 22.11 35.41
N PHE A 180 4.50 21.23 34.86
CA PHE A 180 5.96 21.21 34.95
C PHE A 180 6.53 20.29 33.86
#